data_AF-X1CTD4-F1
#
_entry.id   AF-X1CTD4-F1
#
_cell.length_a   1.000
_cell.length_b   1.000
_cell.length_c   1.000
_cell.angle_alpha   90.00
_cell.angle_beta   90.00
_cell.angle_gamma   90.00
#
_symmetry.space_group_name_H-M   'P 1'
#
loop_
_entity.id
_entity.type
_entity.pdbx_description
1 polymer ?
#
loop_
_entity_poly.entity_id
_entity_poly.type
_entity_poly.pdbx_seq_one_letter_code
_entity_poly.pdbx_strand_id
1 'polypeptide(L)'
;MNKKYDVIIVGGGPAGIFAALELCQAGDLNILLVEKGKDIDGRQCPVWDRASPCILCSPCHLVSGLGGAGAFSDGKLTLSAETGGRLRDYLGESDSVAMSKLISDFSSIARR
;
A
#
# COMPACT_ATOMS: atom_id res chain seq x y z
N MET A 1 1.10 -28.33 -10.44
CA MET A 1 2.07 -28.31 -9.33
C MET A 1 1.70 -27.18 -8.39
N ASN A 2 1.56 -27.43 -7.09
CA ASN A 2 1.37 -26.35 -6.11
C ASN A 2 2.69 -25.59 -5.96
N LYS A 3 2.68 -24.30 -6.27
CA LYS A 3 3.81 -23.42 -5.93
C LYS A 3 3.87 -23.27 -4.41
N LYS A 4 5.05 -23.46 -3.82
CA LYS A 4 5.30 -23.17 -2.40
C LYS A 4 5.85 -21.76 -2.28
N TYR A 5 5.38 -21.03 -1.27
CA TYR A 5 5.83 -19.69 -0.93
C TYR A 5 6.12 -19.66 0.57
N ASP A 6 7.17 -18.95 0.96
CA ASP A 6 7.57 -18.77 2.35
C ASP A 6 6.71 -17.68 3.01
N VAL A 7 6.35 -16.64 2.24
CA VAL A 7 5.49 -15.55 2.67
C VAL A 7 4.44 -15.24 1.61
N ILE A 8 3.19 -15.05 2.04
CA ILE A 8 2.09 -14.56 1.19
C ILE A 8 1.62 -13.21 1.72
N ILE A 9 1.65 -12.20 0.87
CA ILE A 9 1.22 -10.83 1.14
C ILE A 9 -0.07 -10.58 0.38
N VAL A 10 -1.13 -10.23 1.10
CA VAL A 10 -2.45 -9.93 0.51
C VAL A 10 -2.67 -8.42 0.51
N GLY A 11 -2.69 -7.84 -0.68
CA GLY A 11 -2.86 -6.41 -0.92
C GLY A 11 -1.59 -5.77 -1.49
N GLY A 12 -1.70 -5.21 -2.69
CA GLY A 12 -0.63 -4.49 -3.39
C GLY A 12 -0.61 -2.99 -3.09
N GLY A 13 -1.03 -2.58 -1.89
CA GLY A 13 -0.92 -1.19 -1.43
C GLY A 13 0.50 -0.84 -0.93
N PRO A 14 0.73 0.39 -0.44
CA PRO A 14 2.04 0.81 0.06
C PRO A 14 2.61 -0.12 1.13
N ALA A 15 1.79 -0.54 2.09
CA ALA A 15 2.21 -1.47 3.14
C ALA A 15 2.64 -2.83 2.58
N GLY A 16 1.89 -3.40 1.63
CA GLY A 16 2.21 -4.71 1.05
C GLY A 16 3.41 -4.68 0.12
N ILE A 17 3.52 -3.64 -0.71
CA ILE A 17 4.69 -3.43 -1.59
C ILE A 17 5.95 -3.24 -0.75
N PHE A 18 5.88 -2.43 0.31
CA PHE A 18 7.04 -2.18 1.16
C PHE A 18 7.43 -3.42 1.97
N ALA A 19 6.46 -4.16 2.52
CA ALA A 19 6.73 -5.43 3.18
C ALA A 19 7.41 -6.43 2.22
N ALA A 20 6.95 -6.51 0.97
CA ALA A 20 7.58 -7.37 -0.04
C ALA A 20 9.02 -6.92 -0.34
N LEU A 21 9.26 -5.61 -0.50
CA LEU A 21 10.58 -5.04 -0.75
C LEU A 21 11.56 -5.37 0.38
N GLU A 22 11.17 -5.10 1.62
CA GLU A 22 12.01 -5.36 2.80
C GLU A 22 12.31 -6.85 2.95
N LEU A 23 11.32 -7.72 2.74
CA LEU A 23 11.51 -9.18 2.80
C LEU A 23 12.45 -9.68 1.69
N CYS A 24 12.34 -9.14 0.46
CA CYS A 24 13.25 -9.45 -0.64
C CYS A 24 14.69 -9.02 -0.36
N GLN A 25 14.89 -7.96 0.43
CA GLN A 25 16.23 -7.47 0.79
C GLN A 25 16.83 -8.20 2.00
N ALA A 26 15.97 -8.68 2.91
CA ALA A 26 16.39 -9.36 4.13
C ALA A 26 16.93 -10.79 3.91
N GLY A 27 16.56 -11.45 2.79
CA GLY A 27 17.05 -12.79 2.50
C GLY A 27 16.42 -13.42 1.26
N ASP A 28 16.77 -14.69 1.04
CA ASP A 28 16.29 -15.49 -0.08
C ASP A 28 14.95 -16.18 0.27
N LEU A 29 13.86 -15.41 0.16
CA LEU A 29 12.49 -15.86 0.45
C LEU A 29 11.65 -15.93 -0.83
N ASN A 30 10.88 -17.01 -0.99
CA ASN A 30 9.87 -17.10 -2.04
C ASN A 30 8.60 -16.35 -1.62
N ILE A 31 8.44 -15.12 -2.09
CA ILE A 31 7.33 -14.25 -1.70
C ILE A 31 6.26 -14.24 -2.78
N LEU A 32 4.99 -14.38 -2.37
CA LEU A 32 3.82 -14.15 -3.23
C LEU A 32 3.09 -12.90 -2.76
N LEU A 33 3.03 -11.87 -3.60
CA LEU A 33 2.13 -10.73 -3.41
C LEU A 33 0.91 -10.91 -4.31
N VAL A 34 -0.29 -10.85 -3.74
CA VAL A 34 -1.55 -10.91 -4.47
C VAL A 34 -2.35 -9.63 -4.26
N GLU A 35 -2.89 -9.09 -5.35
CA GLU A 35 -3.75 -7.91 -5.34
C GLU A 35 -5.05 -8.23 -6.09
N LYS A 36 -6.19 -7.82 -5.52
CA LYS A 36 -7.52 -8.08 -6.09
C LYS A 36 -7.82 -7.20 -7.30
N GLY A 37 -7.28 -5.98 -7.32
CA GLY A 37 -7.50 -5.00 -8.38
C GLY A 37 -6.55 -5.19 -9.56
N LYS A 38 -6.49 -4.14 -10.38
CA LYS A 38 -5.69 -4.13 -11.61
C LYS A 38 -4.30 -3.57 -11.38
N ASP A 39 -3.40 -3.86 -12.32
CA ASP A 39 -2.13 -3.16 -12.44
C ASP A 39 -2.34 -1.67 -12.78
N ILE A 40 -1.36 -0.82 -12.47
CA ILE A 40 -1.48 0.65 -12.49
C ILE A 40 -2.00 1.19 -13.83
N ASP A 41 -1.48 0.67 -14.95
CA ASP A 41 -1.91 1.06 -16.30
C ASP A 41 -3.37 0.71 -16.60
N GLY A 42 -3.88 -0.34 -15.96
CA GLY A 42 -5.26 -0.80 -16.08
C GLY A 42 -6.22 -0.15 -15.09
N ARG A 43 -5.74 0.71 -14.18
CA ARG A 43 -6.57 1.35 -13.15
C ARG A 43 -7.19 2.66 -13.67
N GLN A 44 -8.35 2.54 -14.31
CA GLN A 44 -9.15 3.71 -14.69
C GLN A 44 -10.54 3.65 -14.05
N CYS A 45 -10.89 4.66 -13.24
CA CYS A 45 -12.22 4.77 -12.69
C CYS A 45 -13.23 5.08 -13.83
N PRO A 46 -14.30 4.29 -14.02
CA PRO A 46 -15.23 4.46 -15.15
C PRO A 46 -15.96 5.81 -15.20
N VAL A 47 -15.94 6.54 -14.09
CA VAL A 47 -16.62 7.83 -13.92
C VAL A 47 -15.64 8.99 -13.72
N TRP A 48 -14.32 8.77 -13.84
CA TRP A 48 -13.32 9.83 -13.58
C TRP A 48 -13.54 11.08 -14.44
N ASP A 49 -13.81 10.89 -15.73
CA ASP A 49 -14.01 11.96 -16.72
C ASP A 49 -15.48 12.16 -17.08
N ARG A 50 -16.39 11.57 -16.29
CA ARG A 50 -17.83 11.69 -16.49
C ARG A 50 -18.36 12.44 -15.29
N ALA A 51 -19.14 13.50 -15.52
CA ALA A 51 -19.89 14.17 -14.46
C ALA A 51 -21.06 13.29 -13.97
N SER A 52 -20.76 12.02 -13.66
CA SER A 52 -21.69 10.97 -13.29
C SER A 52 -21.39 10.51 -11.87
N PRO A 53 -22.42 10.12 -11.10
CA PRO A 53 -22.23 9.55 -9.77
C PRO A 53 -21.35 8.29 -9.79
N CYS A 54 -20.71 7.99 -8.65
CA CYS A 54 -19.96 6.75 -8.47
C CYS A 54 -20.85 5.52 -8.74
N ILE A 55 -20.39 4.63 -9.63
CA ILE A 55 -21.10 3.40 -10.01
C ILE A 55 -20.73 2.18 -9.15
N LEU A 56 -19.96 2.38 -8.07
CA LEU A 56 -19.55 1.32 -7.14
C LEU A 56 -18.94 0.09 -7.82
N CYS A 57 -18.01 0.31 -8.77
CA CYS A 57 -17.30 -0.77 -9.43
C CYS A 57 -16.61 -1.71 -8.42
N SER A 58 -16.59 -3.01 -8.72
CA SER A 58 -16.07 -4.05 -7.84
C SER A 58 -15.10 -4.98 -8.58
N PRO A 59 -13.81 -5.06 -8.17
CA PRO A 59 -13.17 -4.23 -7.16
C PRO A 59 -13.05 -2.77 -7.61
N CYS A 60 -13.12 -1.82 -6.66
CA CYS A 60 -13.09 -0.40 -7.00
C CYS A 60 -11.70 0.00 -7.54
N HIS A 61 -11.64 0.44 -8.80
CA HIS A 61 -10.38 0.79 -9.47
C HIS A 61 -9.63 1.95 -8.77
N LEU A 62 -10.34 2.79 -8.02
CA LEU A 62 -9.75 3.91 -7.29
C LEU A 62 -8.99 3.48 -6.03
N VAL A 63 -9.46 2.47 -5.32
CA VAL A 63 -8.88 2.06 -4.03
C VAL A 63 -8.25 0.66 -4.05
N SER A 64 -8.45 -0.10 -5.12
CA SER A 64 -7.96 -1.46 -5.30
C SER A 64 -7.13 -1.56 -6.57
N GLY A 65 -6.05 -2.34 -6.52
CA GLY A 65 -5.04 -2.46 -7.57
C GLY A 65 -3.64 -2.12 -7.06
N LEU A 66 -2.65 -2.18 -7.95
CA LEU A 66 -1.27 -1.86 -7.62
C LEU A 66 -1.16 -0.43 -7.07
N GLY A 67 -0.54 -0.26 -5.91
CA GLY A 67 -0.45 0.99 -5.16
C GLY A 67 -1.67 1.29 -4.27
N GLY A 68 -2.70 0.43 -4.26
CA GLY A 68 -3.87 0.54 -3.40
C GLY A 68 -4.58 1.90 -3.49
N ALA A 69 -5.12 2.38 -2.37
CA ALA A 69 -5.73 3.71 -2.29
C ALA A 69 -4.73 4.87 -2.40
N GLY A 70 -3.43 4.62 -2.18
CA GLY A 70 -2.40 5.65 -2.26
C GLY A 70 -2.06 6.08 -3.69
N ALA A 71 -2.28 5.22 -4.70
CA ALA A 71 -1.88 5.50 -6.07
C ALA A 71 -2.56 6.74 -6.70
N PHE A 72 -3.78 7.07 -6.27
CA PHE A 72 -4.56 8.20 -6.76
C PHE A 72 -4.87 9.21 -5.64
N SER A 73 -4.11 9.17 -4.54
CA SER A 73 -4.15 10.21 -3.53
C SER A 73 -3.25 11.39 -3.93
N ASP A 74 -3.26 12.45 -3.13
CA ASP A 74 -2.31 13.56 -3.28
C ASP A 74 -0.89 13.23 -2.80
N GLY A 75 -0.64 11.97 -2.42
CA GLY A 75 0.68 11.47 -2.01
C GLY A 75 1.19 12.06 -0.68
N LYS A 76 0.34 12.74 0.11
CA LYS A 76 0.78 13.30 1.39
C LYS A 76 1.05 12.19 2.40
N LEU A 77 2.26 12.19 2.94
CA LEU A 77 2.68 11.27 3.98
C LEU A 77 2.59 11.94 5.34
N THR A 78 1.90 11.25 6.26
CA THR A 78 1.81 11.65 7.65
C THR A 78 3.03 11.10 8.39
N LEU A 79 3.97 11.98 8.73
CA LEU A 79 5.23 11.62 9.40
C LEU A 79 5.16 11.69 10.93
N SER A 80 3.98 12.01 11.49
CA SER A 80 3.75 12.07 12.93
C SER A 80 2.71 11.02 13.33
N ALA A 81 3.05 10.21 14.33
CA ALA A 81 2.11 9.28 14.96
C ALA A 81 0.93 9.96 15.67
N GLU A 82 0.97 11.30 15.83
CA GLU A 82 -0.11 12.09 16.43
C GLU A 82 -1.22 12.43 15.43
N THR A 83 -0.95 12.26 14.14
CA THR A 83 -1.86 12.69 13.08
C THR A 83 -2.52 11.48 12.43
N GLY A 84 -3.83 11.57 12.17
CA GLY A 84 -4.52 10.59 11.32
C GLY A 84 -5.03 9.30 11.99
N GLY A 85 -5.05 9.21 13.32
CA GLY A 85 -5.76 8.10 14.00
C GLY A 85 -5.21 7.73 15.37
N ARG A 86 -5.36 6.44 15.72
CA ARG A 86 -5.03 5.86 17.02
C ARG A 86 -3.78 4.99 16.99
N LEU A 87 -2.81 5.31 16.13
CA LEU A 87 -1.63 4.48 15.89
C LEU A 87 -0.84 4.23 17.19
N ARG A 88 -0.67 5.27 18.01
CA ARG A 88 -0.05 5.18 19.34
C ARG A 88 -0.79 4.23 20.28
N ASP A 89 -2.11 4.18 20.22
CA ASP A 89 -2.91 3.28 21.06
C ASP A 89 -2.67 1.81 20.69
N TYR A 90 -2.35 1.53 19.42
CA TYR A 90 -2.11 0.17 18.94
C TYR A 90 -0.67 -0.31 19.14
N LEU A 91 0.31 0.57 18.98
CA LEU A 91 1.72 0.21 18.96
C LEU A 91 2.50 0.64 20.21
N GLY A 92 1.97 1.58 20.98
CA GLY A 92 2.73 2.27 22.02
C GLY A 92 3.69 3.33 21.44
N GLU A 93 4.29 4.12 22.32
CA GLU A 93 5.06 5.32 21.95
C GLU A 93 6.34 4.97 21.16
N SER A 94 7.12 4.00 21.63
CA SER A 94 8.40 3.60 21.02
C SER A 94 8.23 3.13 19.57
N ASP A 95 7.26 2.26 19.34
CA ASP A 95 7.07 1.59 18.07
C ASP A 95 6.39 2.53 17.06
N SER A 96 5.59 3.47 17.55
CA SER A 96 5.00 4.54 16.74
C SER A 96 6.06 5.50 16.19
N VAL A 97 7.08 5.82 16.97
CA VAL A 97 8.22 6.64 16.53
C VAL A 97 9.05 5.88 15.51
N ALA A 98 9.32 4.59 15.74
CA ALA A 98 10.02 3.73 14.77
C ALA A 98 9.26 3.64 13.43
N MET A 99 7.94 3.46 13.47
CA MET A 99 7.09 3.47 12.28
C MET A 99 7.18 4.80 11.52
N SER A 100 7.17 5.93 12.23
CA SER A 100 7.25 7.26 11.62
C SER A 100 8.57 7.46 10.87
N LYS A 101 9.68 6.94 11.41
CA LYS A 101 10.98 6.91 10.73
C LYS A 101 10.93 6.06 9.46
N LEU A 102 10.33 4.88 9.55
CA LEU A 102 10.20 3.95 8.42
C LEU A 102 9.36 4.54 7.27
N ILE A 103 8.31 5.31 7.58
CA ILE A 103 7.54 6.07 6.59
C ILE A 103 8.40 7.19 5.95
N SER A 104 9.24 7.86 6.73
CA SER A 104 10.18 8.85 6.21
C SER A 104 11.19 8.22 5.24
N ASP A 105 11.70 7.04 5.55
CA ASP A 105 12.63 6.30 4.69
C ASP A 105 11.94 5.90 3.38
N PHE A 106 10.69 5.43 3.43
CA PHE A 106 9.86 5.19 2.25
C PHE A 106 9.71 6.44 1.38
N SER A 107 9.46 7.61 1.99
CA SER A 107 9.36 8.87 1.24
C SER A 107 10.61 9.18 0.44
N SER A 108 11.80 8.75 0.88
CA SER A 108 13.05 8.99 0.16
C SER A 108 13.19 8.11 -1.08
N ILE A 109 12.60 6.91 -1.04
CA ILE A 109 12.58 5.93 -2.14
C ILE A 109 11.52 6.34 -3.17
N ALA A 110 10.32 6.71 -2.73
CA ALA A 110 9.20 7.03 -3.61
C ALA A 110 9.33 8.38 -4.35
N ARG A 111 10.32 9.22 -4.00
CA ARG A 111 10.61 10.50 -4.68
C ARG A 111 11.70 10.39 -5.76
N ARG A 112 12.29 9.21 -5.96
CA ARG A 112 13.24 8.94 -7.05
C ARG A 112 12.51 8.36 -8.25
#